data_AF-A0A1F2XTF6-F1
#
_entry.id   AF-A0A1F2XTF6-F1
#
_cell.length_a   1.000
_cell.length_b   1.000
_cell.length_c   1.000
_cell.angle_alpha   90.00
_cell.angle_beta   90.00
_cell.angle_gamma   90.00
#
_symmetry.space_group_name_H-M   'P 1'
#
loop_
_entity.id
_entity.type
_entity.pdbx_description
1 polymer ?
#
loop_
_entity_poly.entity_id
_entity_poly.type
_entity_poly.pdbx_seq_one_letter_code
_entity_poly.pdbx_strand_id
1 'polypeptide(L)'
;MDFTLYRNQLLQQREGEIALWELVRNFSQWFFDLLRNFVLVGGLKYFYEKSGSAVLFYLHEFALVVIFFYCLSYADQWYLNLFGFLEDKRLAHWLNRAVNFGVAAALFLVIRWGASVIVAEISHAQV
;
A
#
# COMPACT_ATOMS: atom_id res chain seq x y z
N MET A 1 3.63 -8.96 47.76
CA MET A 1 3.28 -8.46 46.42
C MET A 1 4.53 -7.82 45.85
N ASP A 2 5.06 -8.39 44.76
CA ASP A 2 6.33 -7.97 44.18
C ASP A 2 6.12 -6.79 43.23
N PHE A 3 6.33 -5.57 43.75
CA PHE A 3 6.05 -4.30 43.07
C PHE A 3 6.84 -4.15 41.76
N THR A 4 8.01 -4.79 41.70
CA THR A 4 8.90 -4.87 40.54
C THR A 4 8.28 -5.64 39.37
N LEU A 5 7.58 -6.73 39.67
CA LEU A 5 6.90 -7.59 38.70
C LEU A 5 5.67 -6.88 38.11
N TYR A 6 4.91 -6.18 38.96
CA TYR A 6 3.76 -5.38 38.55
C TYR A 6 4.15 -4.18 37.67
N ARG A 7 5.26 -3.49 38.01
CA ARG A 7 5.79 -2.39 37.20
C ARG A 7 6.26 -2.87 35.83
N ASN A 8 6.95 -4.00 35.76
CA ASN A 8 7.42 -4.55 34.49
C ASN A 8 6.26 -5.02 33.61
N GLN A 9 5.21 -5.64 34.17
CA GLN A 9 4.01 -5.97 33.41
C GLN A 9 3.32 -4.74 32.84
N LEU A 10 3.13 -3.68 33.65
CA LEU A 10 2.52 -2.44 33.17
C LEU A 10 3.33 -1.75 32.08
N LEU A 11 4.66 -1.73 32.18
CA LEU A 11 5.53 -1.12 31.17
C LEU A 11 5.55 -1.94 29.88
N GLN A 12 5.62 -3.27 29.98
CA GLN A 12 5.65 -4.17 28.82
C GLN A 12 4.30 -4.19 28.07
N GLN A 13 3.17 -4.07 28.78
CA GLN A 13 1.85 -3.95 28.18
C GLN A 13 1.68 -2.59 27.47
N ARG A 14 2.20 -1.51 28.07
CA ARG A 14 2.18 -0.17 27.45
C ARG A 14 3.00 -0.11 26.17
N GLU A 15 4.19 -0.71 26.16
CA GLU A 15 5.03 -0.76 24.96
C GLU A 15 4.36 -1.55 23.82
N GLY A 16 3.71 -2.67 24.14
CA GLY A 16 2.96 -3.46 23.16
C GLY A 16 1.74 -2.72 22.60
N GLU A 17 0.94 -2.07 23.46
CA GLU A 17 -0.23 -1.31 23.03
C GLU A 17 0.14 -0.05 22.24
N ILE A 18 1.18 0.68 22.64
CA ILE A 18 1.68 1.86 21.92
C ILE A 18 2.23 1.46 20.56
N ALA A 19 3.00 0.36 20.48
CA ALA A 19 3.54 -0.14 19.22
C ALA A 19 2.43 -0.60 18.24
N LEU A 20 1.37 -1.24 18.75
CA LEU A 20 0.20 -1.60 17.93
C LEU A 20 -0.53 -0.35 17.44
N TRP A 21 -0.70 0.66 18.28
CA TRP A 21 -1.36 1.91 17.90
C TRP A 21 -0.57 2.67 16.83
N GLU A 22 0.75 2.76 16.97
CA GLU A 22 1.63 3.36 15.97
C GLU A 22 1.61 2.59 14.65
N LEU A 23 1.60 1.25 14.71
CA LEU A 23 1.48 0.40 13.53
C LEU A 23 0.14 0.63 12.81
N VAL A 24 -0.98 0.63 13.54
CA VAL A 24 -2.31 0.89 12.97
C VAL A 24 -2.39 2.30 12.37
N ARG A 25 -1.80 3.30 13.04
CA ARG A 25 -1.76 4.67 12.53
C ARG A 25 -0.94 4.77 11.24
N ASN A 26 0.25 4.19 11.21
CA ASN A 26 1.12 4.18 10.04
C ASN A 26 0.47 3.44 8.87
N PHE A 27 -0.19 2.32 9.15
CA PHE A 27 -0.96 1.57 8.14
C PHE A 27 -2.10 2.42 7.59
N SER A 28 -2.87 3.06 8.46
CA SER A 28 -4.02 3.87 8.07
C SER A 28 -3.59 5.05 7.21
N GLN A 29 -2.53 5.76 7.60
CA GLN A 29 -1.96 6.85 6.81
C GLN A 29 -1.55 6.37 5.42
N TRP A 30 -0.78 5.27 5.36
CA TRP A 30 -0.37 4.67 4.09
C TRP A 30 -1.56 4.27 3.21
N PHE A 31 -2.58 3.64 3.81
CA PHE A 31 -3.77 3.20 3.09
C PHE A 31 -4.62 4.37 2.58
N PHE A 32 -4.81 5.42 3.36
CA PHE A 32 -5.57 6.60 2.93
C PHE A 32 -4.84 7.40 1.85
N ASP A 33 -3.52 7.49 1.93
CA ASP A 33 -2.70 8.10 0.87
C ASP A 33 -2.77 7.29 -0.42
N LEU A 34 -2.75 5.95 -0.33
CA LEU A 34 -2.98 5.05 -1.46
C LEU A 34 -4.36 5.30 -2.09
N LEU A 35 -5.41 5.35 -1.27
CA LEU A 35 -6.79 5.60 -1.72
C LEU A 35 -6.91 6.96 -2.40
N ARG A 36 -6.30 8.00 -1.84
CA ARG A 36 -6.29 9.35 -2.42
C ARG A 36 -5.61 9.35 -3.79
N ASN A 37 -4.43 8.74 -3.89
CA ASN A 37 -3.70 8.65 -5.15
C ASN A 37 -4.48 7.84 -6.19
N PHE A 38 -5.14 6.75 -5.76
CA PHE A 38 -6.03 5.96 -6.60
C PHE A 38 -7.16 6.81 -7.19
N VAL A 39 -7.86 7.60 -6.37
CA VAL A 39 -8.92 8.50 -6.84
C VAL A 39 -8.38 9.55 -7.81
N LEU A 40 -7.20 10.12 -7.56
CA LEU A 40 -6.56 11.07 -8.46
C LEU A 40 -6.24 10.45 -9.83
N VAL A 41 -5.67 9.25 -9.86
CA VAL A 41 -5.36 8.54 -11.11
C VAL A 41 -6.62 8.18 -11.88
N GLY A 42 -7.66 7.69 -11.19
CA GLY A 42 -8.96 7.42 -11.79
C GLY A 42 -9.63 8.70 -12.33
N GLY A 43 -9.58 9.81 -11.58
CA GLY A 43 -10.10 11.11 -12.03
C GLY A 43 -9.37 11.63 -13.26
N LEU A 44 -8.04 11.59 -13.27
CA LEU A 44 -7.22 11.95 -14.43
C LEU A 44 -7.56 11.09 -15.65
N LYS A 45 -7.81 9.79 -15.42
CA LYS A 45 -8.25 8.87 -16.47
C LYS A 45 -9.55 9.33 -17.12
N TYR A 46 -10.56 9.54 -16.28
CA TYR A 46 -11.87 10.01 -16.73
C TYR A 46 -11.78 11.33 -17.50
N PHE A 47 -11.00 12.30 -16.99
CA PHE A 47 -10.87 13.60 -17.66
C PHE A 47 -10.13 13.52 -19.00
N TYR A 48 -9.09 12.68 -19.14
CA TYR A 48 -8.41 12.54 -20.43
C TYR A 48 -9.33 11.87 -21.46
N GLU A 49 -10.09 10.85 -21.08
CA GLU A 49 -11.00 10.14 -22.00
C GLU A 49 -12.11 11.07 -22.49
N LYS A 50 -12.64 11.92 -21.62
CA LYS A 50 -13.70 12.86 -21.97
C LYS A 50 -13.19 14.09 -22.75
N SER A 51 -11.99 14.59 -22.43
CA SER A 51 -11.44 15.80 -23.05
C SER A 51 -10.60 15.52 -24.30
N GLY A 52 -10.10 14.30 -24.50
CA GLY A 52 -9.13 13.98 -25.56
C GLY A 52 -7.78 14.71 -25.44
N SER A 53 -7.45 15.26 -24.28
CA SER A 53 -6.25 16.08 -24.08
C SER A 53 -4.98 15.23 -23.89
N ALA A 54 -3.98 15.46 -24.73
CA ALA A 54 -2.68 14.80 -24.64
C ALA A 54 -1.93 15.14 -23.34
N VAL A 55 -2.11 16.35 -22.79
CA VAL A 55 -1.47 16.76 -21.52
C VAL A 55 -2.01 15.92 -20.35
N LEU A 56 -3.32 15.70 -20.31
CA LEU A 56 -3.94 14.89 -19.26
C LEU A 56 -3.55 13.41 -19.39
N PHE A 57 -3.33 12.91 -20.61
CA PHE A 57 -2.81 11.57 -20.85
C PHE A 57 -1.41 11.40 -20.23
N TYR A 58 -0.47 12.30 -20.53
CA TYR A 58 0.88 12.22 -19.93
C TYR A 58 0.86 12.38 -18.41
N LEU A 59 -0.04 13.21 -17.88
CA LEU A 59 -0.21 13.38 -16.44
C LEU A 59 -0.77 12.10 -15.78
N HIS A 60 -1.70 11.41 -16.44
CA HIS A 60 -2.20 10.10 -16.00
C HIS A 60 -1.10 9.04 -15.99
N GLU A 61 -0.32 8.93 -17.06
CA GLU A 61 0.83 8.00 -17.15
C GLU A 61 1.87 8.29 -16.07
N PHE A 62 2.20 9.57 -15.85
CA PHE A 62 3.10 9.95 -14.76
C PHE A 62 2.54 9.54 -13.39
N ALA A 63 1.25 9.77 -13.15
CA ALA A 63 0.60 9.42 -11.89
C ALA A 63 0.55 7.89 -11.67
N LEU A 64 0.42 7.09 -12.74
CA LEU A 64 0.56 5.63 -12.67
C LEU A 64 1.96 5.22 -12.20
N VAL A 65 3.00 5.84 -12.74
CA VAL A 65 4.40 5.58 -12.31
C VAL A 65 4.59 5.94 -10.84
N VAL A 66 4.02 7.07 -10.39
CA VAL A 66 4.09 7.49 -8.98
C VAL A 66 3.38 6.48 -8.07
N ILE A 67 2.17 6.02 -8.43
CA ILE A 67 1.47 4.97 -7.67
C ILE A 67 2.28 3.67 -7.65
N PHE A 68 2.92 3.28 -8.75
CA PHE A 68 3.76 2.10 -8.78
C PHE A 68 4.88 2.19 -7.75
N PHE A 69 5.59 3.32 -7.68
CA PHE A 69 6.61 3.54 -6.63
C PHE A 69 6.02 3.55 -5.22
N TYR A 70 4.81 4.08 -5.04
CA TYR A 70 4.10 4.04 -3.77
C TYR A 70 3.73 2.60 -3.36
N CYS A 71 3.33 1.75 -4.31
CA CYS A 71 3.12 0.33 -4.06
C CYS A 71 4.45 -0.37 -3.74
N LEU A 72 5.57 0.02 -4.36
CA LEU A 72 6.89 -0.52 -4.00
C LEU A 72 7.33 -0.11 -2.58
N SER A 73 6.92 1.06 -2.08
CA SER A 73 7.21 1.44 -0.69
C SER A 73 6.53 0.51 0.32
N TYR A 74 5.43 -0.17 -0.06
CA TYR A 74 4.84 -1.24 0.75
C TYR A 74 5.83 -2.38 0.98
N ALA A 75 6.55 -2.81 -0.07
CA ALA A 75 7.52 -3.90 0.04
C ALA A 75 8.68 -3.59 1.01
N ASP A 76 8.92 -2.32 1.29
CA ASP A 76 9.95 -1.85 2.22
C ASP A 76 9.39 -1.59 3.62
N GLN A 77 8.27 -0.87 3.75
CA GLN A 77 7.65 -0.52 5.04
C GLN A 77 6.90 -1.69 5.71
N TRP A 78 6.28 -2.56 4.92
CA TRP A 78 5.43 -3.66 5.38
C TRP A 78 6.03 -5.02 5.02
N TYR A 79 7.36 -5.12 5.09
CA TYR A 79 8.11 -6.31 4.73
C TYR A 79 7.58 -7.56 5.45
N LEU A 80 6.95 -8.44 4.69
CA LEU A 80 6.45 -9.73 5.16
C LEU A 80 7.60 -10.72 5.29
N ASN A 81 7.90 -11.13 6.52
CA ASN A 81 8.89 -12.17 6.80
C ASN A 81 8.22 -13.54 6.94
N LEU A 82 7.74 -14.09 5.82
CA LEU A 82 7.04 -15.37 5.77
C LEU A 82 8.00 -16.56 5.92
N PHE A 83 9.22 -16.44 5.39
CA PHE A 83 10.20 -17.53 5.34
C PHE A 83 11.26 -17.48 6.44
N GLY A 84 11.00 -16.78 7.55
CA GLY A 84 11.94 -16.66 8.68
C GLY A 84 12.27 -17.98 9.38
N PHE A 85 11.52 -19.05 9.08
CA PHE A 85 11.72 -20.40 9.62
C PHE A 85 12.76 -21.24 8.85
N LEU A 86 13.24 -20.77 7.69
CA LEU A 86 14.25 -21.49 6.91
C LEU A 86 15.63 -21.34 7.56
N GLU A 87 16.38 -22.45 7.59
CA GLU A 87 17.72 -22.52 8.16
C GLU A 87 18.73 -21.68 7.35
N ASP A 88 18.58 -21.65 6.02
CA ASP A 88 19.35 -20.77 5.14
C ASP A 88 18.77 -19.35 5.14
N LYS A 89 19.42 -18.47 5.90
CA LYS A 89 19.05 -17.04 6.02
C LYS A 89 19.13 -16.28 4.69
N ARG A 90 20.01 -16.67 3.77
CA ARG A 90 20.18 -15.97 2.48
C ARG A 90 19.03 -16.31 1.55
N LEU A 91 18.65 -17.59 1.51
CA LEU A 91 17.50 -18.06 0.73
C LEU A 91 16.18 -17.50 1.30
N ALA A 92 16.03 -17.49 2.63
CA ALA A 92 14.90 -16.87 3.31
C ALA A 92 14.73 -15.38 2.95
N HIS A 93 15.82 -14.61 2.99
CA HIS A 93 15.77 -13.19 2.66
C HIS A 93 15.37 -12.97 1.19
N TRP A 94 15.93 -13.74 0.27
CA TRP A 94 15.60 -13.63 -1.15
C TRP A 94 14.13 -13.96 -1.44
N LEU A 95 13.61 -15.05 -0.86
CA LEU A 95 12.20 -15.45 -1.03
C LEU A 95 11.25 -14.41 -0.44
N ASN A 96 11.53 -13.90 0.76
CA ASN A 96 10.73 -12.85 1.37
C ASN A 96 10.74 -11.58 0.50
N ARG A 97 11.90 -11.16 -0.02
CA ARG A 97 12.00 -10.01 -0.93
C ARG A 97 11.17 -10.23 -2.20
N ALA A 98 11.24 -11.42 -2.79
CA ALA A 98 10.47 -11.78 -3.98
C ALA A 98 8.95 -11.73 -3.72
N VAL A 99 8.48 -12.26 -2.59
CA VAL A 99 7.06 -12.19 -2.23
C VAL A 99 6.61 -10.75 -1.99
N ASN A 100 7.39 -9.94 -1.27
CA ASN A 100 7.04 -8.54 -1.04
C ASN A 100 6.95 -7.72 -2.32
N PHE A 101 7.89 -7.91 -3.26
CA PHE A 101 7.79 -7.33 -4.60
C PHE A 101 6.56 -7.83 -5.37
N GLY A 102 6.26 -9.13 -5.27
CA GLY A 102 5.07 -9.71 -5.88
C GLY A 102 3.77 -9.11 -5.33
N VAL A 103 3.68 -8.90 -4.02
CA VAL A 103 2.53 -8.25 -3.37
C VAL A 103 2.40 -6.80 -3.81
N ALA A 104 3.50 -6.04 -3.87
CA ALA A 104 3.51 -4.67 -4.37
C ALA A 104 3.03 -4.58 -5.83
N ALA A 105 3.52 -5.48 -6.70
CA ALA A 105 3.09 -5.55 -8.09
C ALA A 105 1.61 -5.93 -8.22
N ALA A 106 1.13 -6.89 -7.42
CA ALA A 106 -0.28 -7.28 -7.38
C ALA A 106 -1.18 -6.12 -6.94
N LEU A 107 -0.79 -5.40 -5.87
CA LEU A 107 -1.48 -4.18 -5.40
C LEU A 107 -1.59 -3.14 -6.52
N PHE A 108 -0.49 -2.87 -7.23
CA PHE A 108 -0.49 -1.95 -8.36
C PHE A 108 -1.46 -2.40 -9.48
N LEU A 109 -1.45 -3.67 -9.84
CA LEU A 109 -2.36 -4.21 -10.86
C LEU A 109 -3.82 -4.10 -10.45
N VAL A 110 -4.14 -4.39 -9.18
CA VAL A 110 -5.50 -4.24 -8.64
C VAL A 110 -5.94 -2.78 -8.69
N ILE A 111 -5.08 -1.84 -8.32
CA ILE A 111 -5.34 -0.39 -8.42
C ILE A 111 -5.59 0.01 -9.87
N ARG A 112 -4.71 -0.39 -10.80
CA ARG A 112 -4.85 -0.07 -12.21
C ARG A 112 -6.16 -0.62 -12.80
N TRP A 113 -6.51 -1.85 -12.44
CA TRP A 113 -7.74 -2.50 -12.86
C TRP A 113 -8.97 -1.83 -12.26
N GLY A 114 -8.99 -1.61 -10.94
CA GLY A 114 -10.08 -0.96 -10.23
C GLY A 114 -10.37 0.46 -10.73
N ALA A 115 -9.32 1.24 -11.01
CA ALA A 115 -9.48 2.57 -11.61
C ALA A 115 -10.14 2.49 -12.98
N SER A 116 -9.80 1.47 -13.79
CA SER A 116 -10.41 1.27 -15.11
C SER A 116 -11.88 0.87 -15.03
N VAL A 117 -12.24 -0.02 -14.09
CA VAL A 117 -13.64 -0.42 -13.86
C VAL A 117 -14.47 0.77 -13.40
N ILE A 118 -13.99 1.56 -12.44
CA ILE A 118 -14.72 2.73 -11.92
C ILE A 118 -14.95 3.76 -13.02
N VAL A 119 -13.94 4.07 -13.83
CA VAL A 119 -14.11 5.02 -14.94
C VAL A 119 -15.12 4.48 -15.96
N ALA A 120 -15.08 3.19 -16.29
CA ALA A 120 -16.05 2.58 -17.19
C ALA A 120 -17.49 2.72 -16.65
N GLU A 121 -17.72 2.38 -15.38
CA GLU A 121 -19.03 2.51 -14.74
C GLU A 121 -19.55 3.95 -14.72
N ILE A 122 -18.70 4.93 -14.39
CA ILE A 122 -19.07 6.35 -14.40
C ILE A 122 -19.40 6.82 -15.82
N SER A 123 -18.68 6.33 -16.83
CA SER A 123 -18.94 6.68 -18.22
C SER A 123 -20.28 6.11 -18.73
N HIS A 124 -20.63 4.89 -18.33
CA HIS A 124 -21.91 4.25 -18.65
C HIS A 124 -23.09 4.91 -17.94
N ALA A 125 -22.92 5.39 -16.70
CA ALA A 125 -23.98 6.06 -15.94
C ALA A 125 -24.35 7.46 -16.47
N GLN A 126 -23.60 8.02 -17.43
CA GLN A 126 -23.87 9.33 -18.05
C GLN A 126 -24.53 9.25 -19.43
N VAL A 127 -24.75 8.04 -19.97
CA VAL A 127 -25.50 7.79 -21.23
C VAL A 127 -26.97 7.53 -20.90
#